data_AF-A0A554UQ07-F1
#
_entry.id   AF-A0A554UQ07-F1
#
_cell.length_a   1.000
_cell.length_b   1.000
_cell.length_c   1.000
_cell.angle_alpha   90.00
_cell.angle_beta   90.00
_cell.angle_gamma   90.00
#
_symmetry.space_group_name_H-M   'P 1'
#
loop_
_entity.id
_entity.type
_entity.pdbx_description
1 polymer ?
#
loop_
_entity_poly.entity_id
_entity_poly.type
_entity_poly.pdbx_seq_one_letter_code
_entity_poly.pdbx_strand_id
1 'polypeptide(L)'
;MKRTARAVTMAAAAIAAGALWGTGAASAAPIAAPDPNHGITVEIPAGEWWNCQALSFAWPLVGYAPAYYQYALGPTTLRFDQFPPGSDVWISCSGTGLPVVYYGPIVRAS
;
A
#
# COMPACT_ATOMS: atom_id res chain seq x y z
N MET A 1 11.88 9.08 49.15
CA MET A 1 10.66 8.40 48.61
C MET A 1 9.79 9.31 47.75
N LYS A 2 9.46 10.55 48.14
CA LYS A 2 8.59 11.45 47.33
C LYS A 2 9.21 11.89 45.98
N ARG A 3 10.54 12.02 45.89
CA ARG A 3 11.25 12.43 44.66
C ARG A 3 11.33 11.32 43.61
N THR A 4 11.49 10.07 44.05
CA THR A 4 11.51 8.89 43.16
C THR A 4 10.13 8.60 42.56
N ALA A 5 9.05 8.78 43.32
CA ALA A 5 7.69 8.64 42.80
C ALA A 5 7.37 9.64 41.68
N ARG A 6 7.81 10.91 41.79
CA ARG A 6 7.62 11.94 40.76
C ARG A 6 8.36 11.62 39.45
N ALA A 7 9.59 11.11 39.55
CA ALA A 7 10.38 10.74 38.38
C ALA A 7 9.74 9.60 37.58
N VAL A 8 9.21 8.59 38.27
CA VAL A 8 8.52 7.46 37.64
C VAL A 8 7.22 7.91 36.95
N THR A 9 6.43 8.78 37.58
CA THR A 9 5.21 9.32 36.95
C THR A 9 5.48 10.19 35.72
N MET A 10 6.58 10.96 35.71
CA MET A 10 6.94 11.78 34.55
C MET A 10 7.48 10.93 33.39
N ALA A 11 8.25 9.88 33.68
CA ALA A 11 8.70 8.93 32.66
C ALA A 11 7.51 8.17 32.04
N ALA A 12 6.56 7.72 32.86
CA ALA A 12 5.35 7.05 32.38
C ALA A 12 4.49 7.97 31.49
N ALA A 13 4.35 9.25 31.85
CA ALA A 13 3.62 10.23 31.05
C ALA A 13 4.31 10.52 29.71
N ALA A 14 5.64 10.56 29.68
CA ALA A 14 6.39 10.76 28.43
C ALA A 14 6.28 9.54 27.50
N ILE A 15 6.30 8.32 28.03
CA ILE A 15 6.12 7.10 27.25
C ILE A 15 4.68 7.00 26.71
N ALA A 16 3.68 7.32 27.54
CA ALA A 16 2.28 7.33 27.13
C ALA A 16 2.00 8.39 26.06
N ALA A 17 2.60 9.59 26.19
CA ALA A 17 2.51 10.62 25.17
C ALA A 17 3.21 10.18 23.87
N GLY A 18 4.41 9.58 23.93
CA GLY A 18 5.09 9.06 22.73
C GLY A 18 4.34 7.93 22.04
N ALA A 19 3.67 7.06 22.80
CA ALA A 19 2.87 5.96 22.26
C ALA A 19 1.62 6.44 21.50
N LEU A 20 1.01 7.55 21.91
CA LEU A 20 -0.14 8.15 21.23
C LEU A 20 0.23 8.83 19.90
N TRP A 21 1.49 9.19 19.71
CA TRP A 21 1.98 9.83 18.48
C TRP A 21 2.48 8.80 17.46
N GLY A 22 2.68 7.55 17.89
CA GLY A 22 3.08 6.43 17.03
C GLY A 22 1.91 5.74 16.31
N THR A 23 0.67 5.97 16.73
CA THR A 23 -0.52 5.52 16.01
C THR A 23 -0.85 6.52 14.91
N GLY A 24 -0.09 6.50 13.82
CA GLY A 24 -0.48 7.20 12.60
C GLY A 24 -1.90 6.76 12.20
N ALA A 25 -2.75 7.69 11.78
CA ALA A 25 -4.05 7.33 11.22
C ALA A 25 -3.83 6.33 10.09
N ALA A 26 -4.62 5.25 10.05
CA ALA A 26 -4.61 4.34 8.92
C ALA A 26 -4.96 5.15 7.67
N SER A 27 -4.03 5.18 6.72
CA SER A 27 -4.24 5.84 5.45
C SER A 27 -5.15 5.00 4.57
N ALA A 28 -5.79 5.65 3.59
CA ALA A 28 -6.50 4.93 2.55
C ALA A 28 -5.53 3.98 1.83
N ALA A 29 -5.89 2.72 1.67
CA ALA A 29 -5.06 1.77 0.94
C ALA A 29 -5.20 1.96 -0.58
N PRO A 30 -4.20 1.55 -1.38
CA PRO A 30 -4.35 1.50 -2.83
C PRO A 30 -5.54 0.63 -3.27
N ILE A 31 -6.30 1.09 -4.26
CA ILE A 31 -7.49 0.38 -4.74
C ILE A 31 -7.20 -0.17 -6.14
N ALA A 32 -7.26 -1.49 -6.30
CA ALA A 32 -7.05 -2.15 -7.58
C ALA A 32 -8.39 -2.46 -8.26
N ALA A 33 -8.50 -2.16 -9.55
CA ALA A 33 -9.71 -2.41 -10.35
C ALA A 33 -9.36 -2.81 -11.80
N PRO A 34 -10.27 -3.49 -12.53
CA PRO A 34 -10.10 -3.72 -13.96
C PRO A 34 -10.11 -2.39 -14.74
N ASP A 35 -9.18 -2.20 -15.68
CA ASP A 35 -9.19 -1.06 -16.61
C ASP A 35 -10.09 -1.38 -17.82
N PRO A 36 -10.94 -0.44 -18.27
CA PRO A 36 -11.77 -0.63 -19.46
C PRO A 36 -11.00 -0.92 -20.76
N ASN A 37 -9.71 -0.60 -20.83
CA ASN A 37 -8.84 -0.71 -22.02
C ASN A 37 -7.89 -1.91 -21.94
N HIS A 38 -8.34 -3.03 -21.34
CA HIS A 38 -7.58 -4.28 -21.25
C HIS A 38 -6.35 -4.23 -20.32
N GLY A 39 -6.56 -3.84 -19.06
CA GLY A 39 -5.51 -3.77 -18.06
C GLY A 39 -6.03 -3.81 -16.62
N ILE A 40 -5.17 -3.48 -15.67
CA ILE A 40 -5.51 -3.23 -14.26
C ILE A 40 -5.09 -1.81 -13.90
N THR A 41 -5.97 -1.07 -13.22
CA THR A 41 -5.64 0.21 -12.59
C THR A 41 -5.42 0.03 -11.10
N VAL A 42 -4.52 0.84 -10.55
CA VAL A 42 -4.34 0.99 -9.10
C VAL A 42 -4.43 2.46 -8.75
N GLU A 43 -5.46 2.83 -8.01
CA GLU A 43 -5.64 4.18 -7.48
C GLU A 43 -4.73 4.39 -6.26
N ILE A 44 -3.94 5.45 -6.31
CA ILE A 44 -2.99 5.82 -5.26
C ILE A 44 -3.60 6.96 -4.43
N PRO A 45 -3.74 6.78 -3.11
CA PRO A 45 -4.33 7.75 -2.21
C PRO A 45 -3.49 9.04 -2.12
N ALA A 46 -4.15 10.16 -1.84
CA ALA A 46 -3.48 11.45 -1.75
C ALA A 46 -2.46 11.53 -0.60
N GLY A 47 -1.33 12.19 -0.86
CA GLY A 47 -0.36 12.56 0.19
C GLY A 47 0.63 11.47 0.57
N GLU A 48 0.60 10.32 -0.11
CA GLU A 48 1.50 9.19 0.20
C GLU A 48 2.21 8.67 -1.03
N TRP A 49 3.45 8.23 -0.82
CA TRP A 49 4.21 7.50 -1.81
C TRP A 49 3.88 6.03 -1.72
N TRP A 50 3.58 5.45 -2.88
CA TRP A 50 3.33 4.02 -3.04
C TRP A 50 4.17 3.47 -4.19
N ASN A 51 4.71 2.28 -3.95
CA ASN A 51 5.34 1.43 -4.94
C ASN A 51 4.46 0.19 -5.13
N CYS A 52 3.89 -0.01 -6.31
CA CYS A 52 3.00 -1.13 -6.60
C CYS A 52 3.56 -2.03 -7.69
N GLN A 53 3.31 -3.32 -7.55
CA GLN A 53 3.57 -4.35 -8.55
C GLN A 53 2.32 -5.17 -8.85
N ALA A 54 2.21 -5.66 -10.07
CA ALA A 54 1.13 -6.52 -10.54
C ALA A 54 1.70 -7.85 -11.04
N LEU A 55 1.03 -8.94 -10.68
CA LEU A 55 1.51 -10.31 -10.88
C LEU A 55 0.39 -11.19 -11.38
N SER A 56 0.65 -12.01 -12.40
CA SER A 56 -0.28 -13.06 -12.84
C SER A 56 0.44 -14.39 -12.95
N PHE A 57 -0.25 -15.47 -12.58
CA PHE A 57 0.20 -16.86 -12.78
C PHE A 57 -0.35 -17.47 -14.08
N ALA A 58 -1.09 -16.69 -14.89
CA ALA A 58 -1.68 -17.18 -16.14
C ALA A 58 -0.62 -17.35 -17.24
N TRP A 59 -0.49 -18.55 -17.77
CA TRP A 59 0.36 -18.87 -18.92
C TRP A 59 -0.01 -18.00 -20.15
N PRO A 60 0.93 -17.49 -20.98
CA PRO A 60 2.35 -17.87 -21.12
C PRO A 60 3.35 -17.15 -20.20
N LEU A 61 2.89 -16.35 -19.25
CA LEU A 61 3.80 -15.56 -18.41
C LEU A 61 3.45 -15.75 -16.94
N VAL A 62 4.43 -16.15 -16.12
CA VAL A 62 4.56 -15.52 -14.80
C VAL A 62 4.92 -14.06 -15.12
N GLY A 63 3.89 -13.29 -15.42
CA GLY A 63 4.01 -11.98 -16.01
C GLY A 63 4.22 -10.99 -14.89
N TYR A 64 5.44 -10.51 -14.75
CA TYR A 64 5.65 -9.20 -14.18
C TYR A 64 5.32 -8.21 -15.28
N ALA A 65 4.39 -7.30 -15.03
CA ALA A 65 4.20 -6.15 -15.91
C ALA A 65 5.57 -5.47 -16.14
N PRO A 66 5.95 -5.09 -17.38
CA PRO A 66 7.12 -4.24 -17.61
C PRO A 66 6.95 -2.96 -16.78
N ALA A 67 8.03 -2.56 -16.10
CA ALA A 67 8.01 -1.75 -14.87
C ALA A 67 7.48 -2.52 -13.65
N TYR A 68 8.20 -3.59 -13.30
CA TYR A 68 8.01 -4.49 -12.15
C TYR A 68 7.53 -3.77 -10.88
N TYR A 69 7.96 -2.53 -10.70
CA TYR A 69 7.55 -1.62 -9.64
C TYR A 69 7.19 -0.26 -10.25
N GLN A 70 5.96 0.21 -10.05
CA GLN A 70 5.54 1.56 -10.39
C GLN A 70 5.43 2.40 -9.12
N TYR A 71 6.07 3.57 -9.14
CA TYR A 71 6.17 4.48 -8.01
C TYR A 71 5.35 5.74 -8.28
N ALA A 72 4.54 6.15 -7.31
CA ALA A 72 3.70 7.32 -7.42
C ALA A 72 3.46 8.00 -6.07
N LEU A 73 3.45 9.34 -6.08
CA LEU A 73 2.85 10.16 -5.04
C LEU A 73 1.41 10.41 -5.46
N GLY A 74 0.46 9.95 -4.65
CA GLY A 74 -0.95 10.21 -4.95
C GLY A 74 -1.35 11.66 -4.68
N PRO A 75 -2.50 12.10 -5.21
CA PRO A 75 -3.49 11.27 -5.89
C PRO A 75 -3.14 11.02 -7.36
N THR A 76 -3.07 9.76 -7.78
CA THR A 76 -2.82 9.37 -9.17
C THR A 76 -3.26 7.93 -9.43
N THR A 77 -3.18 7.47 -10.67
CA THR A 77 -3.56 6.11 -11.07
C THR A 77 -2.38 5.45 -11.79
N LEU A 78 -1.96 4.29 -11.29
CA LEU A 78 -1.01 3.41 -11.95
C LEU A 78 -1.76 2.47 -12.89
N ARG A 79 -1.13 2.11 -14.02
CA ARG A 79 -1.75 1.27 -15.06
C ARG A 79 -0.85 0.10 -15.42
N PHE A 80 -1.45 -1.09 -15.48
CA PHE A 80 -0.79 -2.34 -15.81
C PHE A 80 -1.55 -3.03 -16.96
N ASP A 81 -1.18 -2.67 -18.18
CA ASP A 81 -1.92 -3.01 -19.41
C ASP A 81 -1.33 -4.23 -20.14
N GLN A 82 -0.47 -5.00 -19.47
CA GLN A 82 0.34 -6.05 -20.12
C GLN A 82 -0.15 -7.46 -19.82
N PHE A 83 -1.26 -7.57 -19.10
CA PHE A 83 -1.90 -8.85 -18.81
C PHE A 83 -2.88 -9.23 -19.93
N PRO A 84 -2.86 -10.48 -20.41
CA PRO A 84 -3.88 -10.96 -21.32
C PRO A 84 -5.29 -10.78 -20.71
N PRO A 85 -6.31 -10.43 -21.53
CA PRO A 85 -7.70 -10.38 -21.08
C PRO A 85 -8.11 -11.67 -20.37
N GLY A 86 -8.81 -11.53 -19.26
CA GLY A 86 -9.23 -12.65 -18.43
C GLY A 86 -8.13 -13.25 -17.56
N SER A 87 -6.96 -12.64 -17.42
CA SER A 87 -5.95 -13.08 -16.45
C SER A 87 -6.34 -12.72 -15.01
N ASP A 88 -6.06 -13.61 -14.06
CA ASP A 88 -6.16 -13.32 -12.64
C ASP A 88 -4.87 -12.63 -12.17
N VAL A 89 -4.99 -11.36 -11.76
CA VAL A 89 -3.88 -10.47 -11.41
C VAL A 89 -3.91 -10.16 -9.92
N TRP A 90 -2.79 -10.34 -9.24
CA TRP A 90 -2.57 -9.96 -7.85
C TRP A 90 -1.74 -8.68 -7.78
N ILE A 91 -2.16 -7.74 -6.91
CA ILE A 91 -1.46 -6.48 -6.66
C ILE A 91 -0.84 -6.51 -5.27
N SER A 92 0.42 -6.09 -5.18
CA SER A 92 1.05 -5.77 -3.90
C SER A 92 1.69 -4.40 -3.97
N CYS A 93 1.52 -3.60 -2.92
CA CYS A 93 2.08 -2.27 -2.81
C CYS A 93 2.85 -2.09 -1.50
N SER A 94 3.88 -1.26 -1.51
CA SER A 94 4.57 -0.78 -0.32
C SER A 94 4.63 0.73 -0.34
N GLY A 95 4.34 1.40 0.77
CA GLY A 95 4.26 2.85 0.82
C GLY A 95 4.76 3.47 2.11
N THR A 96 4.65 4.79 2.20
CA THR A 96 5.01 5.57 3.40
C THR A 96 3.86 5.68 4.41
N GLY A 97 2.64 5.35 3.98
CA GLY A 97 1.44 5.30 4.81
C GLY A 97 1.29 4.00 5.59
N LEU A 98 0.40 4.00 6.59
CA LEU A 98 -0.04 2.76 7.22
C LEU A 98 -1.27 2.21 6.47
N PRO A 99 -1.27 0.94 6.04
CA PRO A 99 -0.22 -0.05 6.23
C PRO A 99 0.96 0.15 5.26
N VAL A 100 2.20 0.01 5.76
CA VAL A 100 3.42 0.17 4.95
C VAL A 100 3.48 -0.84 3.80
N VAL A 101 2.84 -2.00 3.98
CA VAL A 101 2.70 -3.04 2.96
C VAL A 101 1.22 -3.36 2.82
N TYR A 102 0.75 -3.37 1.58
CA TYR A 102 -0.62 -3.70 1.21
C TYR A 102 -0.62 -4.84 0.20
N TYR A 103 -1.47 -5.83 0.45
CA TYR A 103 -1.75 -6.92 -0.48
C TYR A 103 -3.21 -6.81 -0.91
N GLY A 104 -3.42 -6.50 -2.18
CA GLY A 104 -4.75 -6.31 -2.75
C GLY A 104 -5.46 -7.63 -3.08
N PRO A 105 -6.76 -7.56 -3.40
CA PRO A 105 -7.49 -8.72 -3.92
C PRO A 105 -6.94 -9.15 -5.29
N ILE A 106 -7.30 -10.35 -5.70
CA ILE A 106 -7.11 -10.79 -7.09
C ILE A 106 -8.16 -10.09 -7.95
N VAL A 107 -7.70 -9.44 -9.01
CA VAL A 107 -8.52 -8.70 -9.97
C VAL A 107 -8.39 -9.34 -11.34
N ARG A 108 -9.48 -9.39 -12.10
CA ARG A 108 -9.46 -9.96 -13.44
C ARG A 108 -9.19 -8.87 -14.48
N ALA A 109 -8.19 -9.07 -15.34
CA ALA A 109 -7.92 -8.17 -16.46
C ALA A 109 -9.07 -8.23 -17.48
N SER A 110 -9.44 -7.08 -18.03
CA SER A 110 -10.56 -6.90 -18.97
C SER A 110 -10.25 -7.36 -20.39
#